data_AF-A0A7C3GDL9-F1
#
_entry.id   AF-A0A7C3GDL9-F1
#
_cell.length_a   1.000
_cell.length_b   1.000
_cell.length_c   1.000
_cell.angle_alpha   90.00
_cell.angle_beta   90.00
_cell.angle_gamma   90.00
#
_symmetry.space_group_name_H-M   'P 1'
#
loop_
_entity.id
_entity.type
_entity.pdbx_description
1 polymer ?
#
loop_
_entity_poly.entity_id
_entity_poly.type
_entity_poly.pdbx_seq_one_letter_code
_entity_poly.pdbx_strand_id
1 'polypeptide(L)'
;ASTLASLYERRELKQDDPYILHPGKFILGQTLERVALPFSDEECYAARVEGKSSLARCGLIVHFTAPTVHAGFSGPITLEIINLGAFPIALHLGMPICQLIFEPVKGPIQETITQFHGQVTPEGLK
;
A
#
# COMPACT_ATOMS: atom_id res chain seq x y z
N ALA A 1 -10.87 -8.10 17.17
CA ALA A 1 -10.41 -6.83 16.57
C ALA A 1 -8.90 -6.91 16.46
N SER A 2 -8.33 -6.75 15.26
CA SER A 2 -6.87 -6.82 15.09
C SER A 2 -6.20 -5.80 16.00
N THR A 3 -5.12 -6.19 16.67
CA THR A 3 -4.32 -5.31 17.54
C THR A 3 -3.84 -4.04 16.84
N LEU A 4 -3.75 -4.05 15.50
CA LEU A 4 -3.39 -2.90 14.69
C LEU A 4 -4.45 -1.79 14.72
N ALA A 5 -5.75 -2.12 14.70
CA ALA A 5 -6.80 -1.10 14.65
C ALA A 5 -6.80 -0.18 15.88
N SER A 6 -6.37 -0.67 17.04
CA SER A 6 -6.23 0.16 18.25
C SER A 6 -5.01 1.07 18.25
N LEU A 7 -4.06 0.89 17.32
CA LEU A 7 -2.83 1.70 17.25
C LEU A 7 -2.97 2.94 16.35
N TYR A 8 -4.04 3.01 15.54
CA TYR A 8 -4.22 4.05 14.54
C TYR A 8 -5.56 4.76 14.70
N GLU A 9 -5.55 6.07 14.51
CA GLU A 9 -6.77 6.86 14.32
C GLU A 9 -7.10 6.89 12.81
N ARG A 10 -8.32 6.48 12.45
CA ARG A 10 -8.75 6.50 11.06
C ARG A 10 -9.13 7.92 10.63
N ARG A 11 -8.63 8.33 9.47
CA ARG A 11 -9.04 9.56 8.80
C ARG A 11 -9.36 9.29 7.33
N GLU A 12 -10.48 9.85 6.87
CA GLU A 12 -10.79 9.93 5.44
C GLU A 12 -10.34 11.28 4.89
N LEU A 13 -9.64 11.28 3.75
CA LEU A 13 -9.20 12.51 3.09
C LEU A 13 -10.33 13.10 2.26
N LYS A 14 -10.42 14.43 2.24
CA LYS A 14 -11.34 15.19 1.39
C LYS A 14 -10.52 15.98 0.37
N GLN A 15 -11.15 16.37 -0.74
CA GLN A 15 -10.47 17.02 -1.86
C GLN A 15 -9.71 18.29 -1.44
N ASP A 16 -10.31 19.09 -0.55
CA ASP A 16 -9.76 20.38 -0.08
C ASP A 16 -9.10 20.30 1.31
N ASP A 17 -8.86 19.10 1.82
CA ASP A 17 -8.27 18.86 3.15
C ASP A 17 -7.16 17.81 3.08
N PRO A 18 -5.95 18.19 2.62
CA PRO A 18 -4.82 17.26 2.55
C PRO A 18 -4.33 16.86 3.94
N TYR A 19 -3.76 15.65 4.02
CA TYR A 19 -3.06 15.22 5.23
C TYR A 19 -1.63 15.74 5.23
N ILE A 20 -1.27 16.53 6.24
CA ILE A 20 0.09 17.04 6.40
C ILE A 20 0.93 15.98 7.13
N LEU A 21 1.74 15.25 6.37
CA LEU A 21 2.67 14.27 6.91
C LEU A 21 3.97 14.95 7.34
N HIS A 22 4.11 15.16 8.65
CA HIS A 22 5.32 15.75 9.25
C HIS A 22 6.53 14.81 9.20
N PRO A 23 7.77 15.34 9.20
CA PRO A 23 8.99 14.55 9.32
C PRO A 23 8.96 13.55 10.48
N GLY A 24 9.47 12.35 10.25
CA GLY A 24 9.54 11.24 11.20
C GLY A 24 8.20 10.58 11.53
N LYS A 25 7.10 10.97 10.87
CA LYS A 25 5.78 10.36 11.11
C LYS A 25 5.51 9.20 10.15
N PHE A 26 4.98 8.12 10.72
CA PHE A 26 4.53 6.92 10.04
C PHE A 26 3.00 6.87 10.04
N ILE A 27 2.40 6.53 8.91
CA ILE A 27 0.97 6.31 8.76
C ILE A 27 0.71 5.08 7.87
N LEU A 28 -0.49 4.50 8.00
CA LEU A 28 -1.02 3.58 7.00
C LEU A 28 -1.92 4.36 6.03
N GLY A 29 -1.68 4.16 4.73
CA GLY A 29 -2.53 4.66 3.64
C GLY A 29 -3.19 3.50 2.90
N GLN A 30 -4.17 3.81 2.06
CA GLN A 30 -4.79 2.85 1.14
C GLN A 30 -4.89 3.47 -0.26
N THR A 31 -4.62 2.68 -1.29
CA THR A 31 -4.81 3.10 -2.68
C THR A 31 -6.30 3.31 -2.99
N LEU A 32 -6.60 4.23 -3.89
CA LEU A 32 -7.96 4.37 -4.42
C LEU A 32 -8.33 3.19 -5.33
N GLU A 33 -7.32 2.70 -6.06
CA GLU A 33 -7.44 1.59 -6.98
C GLU A 33 -7.58 0.26 -6.22
N ARG A 34 -8.39 -0.63 -6.78
CA ARG A 34 -8.42 -2.05 -6.43
C ARG A 34 -7.60 -2.82 -7.45
N VAL A 35 -6.71 -3.68 -6.97
CA VAL A 35 -5.85 -4.53 -7.78
C VAL A 35 -6.25 -5.98 -7.56
N ALA A 36 -6.39 -6.73 -8.65
CA ALA A 36 -6.58 -8.17 -8.62
C ALA A 36 -5.47 -8.84 -9.41
N LEU A 37 -4.77 -9.80 -8.80
CA LEU A 37 -3.79 -10.67 -9.42
C LEU A 37 -4.35 -12.09 -9.39
N PRO A 38 -5.09 -12.53 -10.41
CA PRO A 38 -5.72 -13.85 -10.41
C PRO A 38 -4.67 -14.95 -10.24
N PHE A 39 -5.05 -15.97 -9.48
CA PHE A 39 -4.27 -17.20 -9.35
C PHE A 39 -4.79 -18.23 -10.37
N SER A 40 -3.91 -18.78 -11.18
CA SER A 40 -4.21 -19.87 -12.11
C SER A 40 -3.02 -20.80 -12.30
N ASP A 41 -3.27 -22.06 -12.65
CA ASP A 41 -2.23 -23.06 -12.88
C ASP A 41 -1.39 -22.80 -14.15
N GLU A 42 -1.87 -21.92 -15.05
CA GLU A 42 -1.21 -21.63 -16.33
C GLU A 42 -0.34 -20.37 -16.26
N GLU A 43 -0.86 -19.29 -15.67
CA GLU A 43 -0.17 -18.02 -15.59
C GLU A 43 -0.53 -17.27 -14.29
N CYS A 44 0.50 -16.84 -13.57
CA CYS A 44 0.37 -16.08 -12.34
C CYS A 44 1.31 -14.87 -12.38
N TYR A 45 0.82 -13.77 -11.81
CA TYR A 45 1.60 -12.56 -11.62
C TYR A 45 1.66 -12.19 -10.15
N ALA A 46 2.81 -11.69 -9.75
CA ALA A 46 2.96 -10.86 -8.56
C ALA A 46 3.14 -9.41 -9.02
N ALA A 47 3.03 -8.48 -8.08
CA ALA A 47 3.44 -7.11 -8.32
C ALA A 47 4.31 -6.59 -7.18
N ARG A 48 5.10 -5.56 -7.45
CA ARG A 48 5.77 -4.76 -6.42
C ARG A 48 5.19 -3.35 -6.39
N VAL A 49 4.85 -2.90 -5.19
CA VAL A 49 4.60 -1.49 -4.87
C VAL A 49 5.94 -0.78 -4.81
N GLU A 50 6.11 0.24 -5.65
CA GLU A 50 7.30 1.06 -5.70
C GLU A 50 6.95 2.53 -5.49
N GLY A 51 7.84 3.27 -4.84
CA GLY A 51 7.73 4.72 -4.72
C GLY A 51 7.91 5.44 -6.05
N LYS A 52 7.50 6.71 -6.12
CA LYS A 52 7.83 7.60 -7.24
C LYS A 52 9.13 8.34 -6.94
N SER A 53 10.03 8.43 -7.92
CA SER A 53 11.32 9.10 -7.72
C SER A 53 11.20 10.55 -7.25
N SER A 54 10.18 11.29 -7.71
CA SER A 54 9.92 12.67 -7.26
C SER A 54 9.63 12.75 -5.76
N LEU A 55 8.84 11.82 -5.23
CA LEU A 55 8.48 11.78 -3.80
C LEU A 55 9.60 11.21 -2.95
N ALA A 56 10.31 10.20 -3.46
CA ALA A 56 11.48 9.63 -2.79
C ALA A 56 12.58 10.70 -2.57
N ARG A 57 12.79 11.61 -3.54
CA ARG A 57 13.73 12.74 -3.40
C ARG A 57 13.29 13.77 -2.35
N CYS A 58 12.02 13.78 -1.97
CA CYS A 58 11.51 14.56 -0.83
C CYS A 58 11.59 13.80 0.50
N GLY A 59 12.10 12.56 0.50
CA GLY A 59 12.19 11.69 1.68
C GLY A 59 10.94 10.87 1.97
N LEU A 60 9.97 10.78 1.05
CA LEU A 60 8.78 9.97 1.22
C LEU A 60 9.03 8.51 0.83
N ILE A 61 8.72 7.60 1.74
CA ILE A 61 8.68 6.14 1.51
C ILE A 61 7.22 5.68 1.57
N VAL A 62 6.84 4.68 0.76
CA VAL A 62 5.44 4.20 0.61
C VAL A 62 5.25 2.72 0.94
N HIS A 63 6.34 1.99 1.20
CA HIS A 63 6.34 0.64 1.75
C HIS A 63 7.58 0.47 2.62
N PHE A 64 7.52 -0.36 3.66
CA PHE A 64 8.64 -0.66 4.53
C PHE A 64 8.80 -2.18 4.61
N THR A 65 9.78 -2.70 3.88
CA THR A 65 10.16 -4.13 3.80
C THR A 65 9.21 -5.08 3.07
N ALA A 66 7.92 -4.74 2.88
CA ALA A 66 6.93 -5.61 2.25
C ALA A 66 6.30 -5.02 0.96
N PRO A 67 7.07 -4.82 -0.13
CA PRO A 67 6.52 -4.24 -1.37
C PRO A 67 5.66 -5.22 -2.18
N THR A 68 5.69 -6.52 -1.86
CA THR A 68 5.14 -7.56 -2.72
C THR A 68 3.62 -7.70 -2.57
N VAL A 69 2.92 -7.60 -3.70
CA VAL A 69 1.53 -8.02 -3.88
C VAL A 69 1.55 -9.44 -4.47
N HIS A 70 1.07 -10.41 -3.70
CA HIS A 70 1.12 -11.82 -4.07
C HIS A 70 0.07 -12.20 -5.12
N ALA A 71 0.36 -13.23 -5.91
CA ALA A 71 -0.66 -13.89 -6.74
C ALA A 71 -1.84 -14.36 -5.86
N GLY A 72 -3.06 -14.24 -6.38
CA GLY A 72 -4.31 -14.44 -5.64
C GLY A 72 -4.80 -13.21 -4.87
N PHE A 73 -4.02 -12.12 -4.79
CA PHE A 73 -4.47 -10.89 -4.13
C PHE A 73 -5.64 -10.24 -4.87
N SER A 74 -6.63 -9.75 -4.13
CA SER A 74 -7.72 -8.94 -4.66
C SER A 74 -8.16 -7.91 -3.62
N GLY A 75 -7.93 -6.63 -3.91
CA GLY A 75 -8.28 -5.55 -2.99
C GLY A 75 -7.53 -4.25 -3.25
N PRO A 76 -7.80 -3.21 -2.45
CA PRO A 76 -6.95 -2.04 -2.39
C PRO A 76 -5.65 -2.35 -1.64
N ILE A 77 -4.58 -1.67 -2.00
CA ILE A 77 -3.26 -1.88 -1.43
C ILE A 77 -3.07 -0.96 -0.23
N THR A 78 -2.67 -1.55 0.91
CA THR A 78 -2.20 -0.79 2.06
C THR A 78 -0.79 -0.28 1.80
N LEU A 79 -0.54 0.99 2.10
CA LEU A 79 0.76 1.64 1.99
C LEU A 79 1.31 1.95 3.38
N GLU A 80 2.59 1.65 3.60
CA GLU A 80 3.31 2.02 4.83
C GLU A 80 4.08 3.31 4.55
N ILE A 81 3.47 4.45 4.86
CA ILE A 81 3.98 5.75 4.43
C ILE A 81 4.76 6.42 5.57
N ILE A 82 6.02 6.78 5.30
CA ILE A 82 6.85 7.54 6.25
C ILE A 82 7.56 8.69 5.55
N ASN A 83 7.57 9.86 6.21
CA ASN A 83 8.33 11.01 5.78
C ASN A 83 9.68 11.04 6.53
N LEU A 84 10.76 10.70 5.83
CA LEU A 84 12.15 10.83 6.32
C LEU A 84 12.84 12.10 5.82
N GLY A 85 12.11 12.98 5.12
CA GLY A 85 12.60 14.28 4.66
C GLY A 85 12.60 15.34 5.76
N ALA A 86 13.12 16.52 5.44
CA ALA A 86 13.25 17.63 6.39
C ALA A 86 11.99 18.50 6.52
N PHE A 87 11.06 18.40 5.56
CA PHE A 87 9.89 19.27 5.46
C PHE A 87 8.57 18.48 5.50
N PRO A 88 7.47 19.06 6.01
CA PRO A 88 6.15 18.45 5.89
C PRO A 88 5.75 18.21 4.44
N ILE A 89 5.06 17.10 4.17
CA ILE A 89 4.54 16.74 2.85
C ILE A 89 3.02 16.72 2.91
N ALA A 90 2.36 17.46 2.03
CA ALA A 90 0.91 17.41 1.88
C ALA A 90 0.51 16.22 1.01
N LEU A 91 -0.24 15.29 1.59
CA LEU A 91 -0.84 14.15 0.89
C LEU A 91 -2.26 14.52 0.47
N HIS A 92 -2.47 14.65 -0.83
CA HIS A 92 -3.77 14.99 -1.42
C HIS A 92 -4.52 13.73 -1.83
N LEU A 93 -5.84 13.74 -1.66
CA LEU A 93 -6.70 12.70 -2.22
C LEU A 93 -6.48 12.63 -3.75
N GLY A 94 -6.25 11.42 -4.26
CA GLY A 94 -6.06 11.17 -5.70
C GLY A 94 -4.67 11.52 -6.26
N MET A 95 -3.72 11.96 -5.43
CA MET A 95 -2.36 12.18 -5.94
C MET A 95 -1.68 10.85 -6.31
N PRO A 96 -0.90 10.80 -7.40
CA PRO A 96 -0.07 9.63 -7.69
C PRO A 96 0.99 9.43 -6.59
N ILE A 97 0.84 8.38 -5.79
CA ILE A 97 1.67 8.13 -4.60
C ILE A 97 2.71 7.02 -4.80
N CYS A 98 2.34 5.95 -5.52
CA CYS A 98 3.18 4.81 -5.83
C CYS A 98 2.96 4.36 -7.28
N GLN A 99 3.65 3.30 -7.67
CA GLN A 99 3.48 2.60 -8.94
C GLN A 99 3.59 1.10 -8.72
N LEU A 100 3.07 0.31 -9.66
CA LEU A 100 3.17 -1.15 -9.62
C LEU A 100 4.06 -1.64 -10.74
N ILE A 101 4.97 -2.57 -10.42
CA ILE A 101 5.71 -3.37 -11.39
C ILE A 101 5.15 -4.77 -11.33
N PHE A 102 4.60 -5.26 -12.44
CA PHE A 102 4.04 -6.62 -12.55
C PHE A 102 5.11 -7.59 -13.04
N GLU A 103 5.17 -8.77 -12.41
CA GLU A 103 6.20 -9.77 -12.68
C GLU A 103 5.59 -11.16 -12.75
N PRO A 104 5.93 -11.98 -13.77
CA PRO A 104 5.43 -13.34 -13.85
C PRO A 104 6.04 -14.19 -12.73
N VAL A 105 5.21 -14.99 -12.07
CA VAL A 105 5.65 -15.98 -11.08
C VAL A 105 5.84 -17.32 -11.79
N LYS A 106 6.98 -17.97 -11.56
CA LYS A 106 7.33 -19.27 -12.16
C LYS A 106 7.67 -20.29 -11.06
N GLY A 107 7.43 -21.56 -11.34
CA GLY A 107 7.63 -22.68 -10.40
C GLY A 107 6.30 -23.20 -9.82
N PRO A 108 6.35 -24.15 -8.87
CA PRO A 108 5.15 -24.61 -8.17
C PRO A 108 4.61 -23.45 -7.33
N ILE A 109 3.42 -22.97 -7.66
CA ILE A 109 2.78 -21.85 -6.96
C ILE A 109 1.70 -22.43 -6.07
N GLN A 110 1.67 -22.01 -4.81
CA GLN A 110 0.63 -22.38 -3.88
C GLN A 110 -0.10 -21.13 -3.43
N GLU A 111 -1.42 -21.14 -3.54
CA GLU A 111 -2.24 -20.08 -2.98
C GLU A 111 -2.09 -20.08 -1.45
N THR A 112 -1.73 -18.92 -0.91
CA THR A 112 -1.59 -18.73 0.54
C THR A 112 -2.59 -17.67 0.99
N ILE A 113 -3.60 -18.08 1.75
CA ILE A 113 -4.56 -17.17 2.36
C ILE A 113 -3.90 -16.52 3.57
N THR A 114 -3.55 -15.24 3.45
CA THR A 114 -2.97 -14.46 4.55
C THR A 114 -4.04 -13.85 5.44
N GLN A 115 -3.65 -13.35 6.61
CA GLN A 115 -4.54 -12.61 7.52
C GLN A 115 -5.16 -11.35 6.88
N PHE A 116 -4.50 -10.79 5.85
CA PHE A 116 -4.91 -9.59 5.13
C PHE A 116 -5.71 -9.89 3.85
N HIS A 117 -5.98 -11.17 3.56
CA HIS A 117 -6.76 -11.55 2.41
C HIS A 117 -8.18 -10.96 2.49
N GLY A 118 -8.58 -10.22 1.44
CA GLY A 118 -9.87 -9.54 1.36
C GLY A 118 -9.97 -8.28 2.23
N GLN A 119 -8.86 -7.68 2.67
CA GLN A 119 -8.89 -6.44 3.45
C GLN A 119 -9.61 -5.31 2.71
N VAL A 120 -10.38 -4.53 3.46
CA VAL A 120 -11.04 -3.30 2.97
C VAL A 120 -10.52 -2.06 3.66
N THR A 121 -9.70 -2.21 4.71
CA THR A 121 -9.11 -1.09 5.47
C THR A 121 -7.59 -1.24 5.56
N PRO A 122 -6.84 -0.13 5.76
CA PRO A 122 -5.37 -0.18 5.84
C PRO A 122 -4.84 -1.16 6.89
N GLU A 123 -5.50 -1.23 8.04
CA GLU A 123 -5.11 -2.10 9.16
C GLU A 123 -5.58 -3.57 9.03
N GLY A 124 -6.15 -3.94 7.89
CA GLY A 124 -6.47 -5.33 7.56
C GLY A 124 -7.83 -5.83 8.02
N LEU A 125 -8.80 -4.94 8.30
CA LEU A 125 -10.17 -5.36 8.59
C LEU A 125 -10.87 -5.80 7.28
N LYS A 126 -11.76 -6.78 7.42
CA LYS A 126 -12.59 -7.34 6.34
C LYS A 126 -13.95 -6.68 6.32
#